data_AF-A0AAD9QRY4-F1
#
_entry.id   AF-A0AAD9QRY4-F1
#
_cell.length_a   1.000
_cell.length_b   1.000
_cell.length_c   1.000
_cell.angle_alpha   90.00
_cell.angle_beta   90.00
_cell.angle_gamma   90.00
#
_symmetry.space_group_name_H-M   'P 1'
#
loop_
_entity.id
_entity.type
_entity.pdbx_description
1 polymer ?
#
loop_
_entity_poly.entity_id
_entity_poly.type
_entity_poly.pdbx_seq_one_letter_code
_entity_poly.pdbx_strand_id
1 'polypeptide(L)'
;MKMLNEMLRYLCTILLSYFIGSCFSEKNKQTAENEKTGIIMAKAEISKRPLYEVKRQQGLTIERWDGIDGYLVKDLLADSRFPDMPTIVTYSKQFAQPNNWGTNYGSRIRGYFVPQQTGPHSFFIGSDNDAKLYLSTSSRPDKKVLICRVKTNHLELMPLQFKTYPEQQSFPIELTKGRYYYIESLYKEQYGDDHLAVAVNTPDRKFYGPIPSQFLWTATPHLQAGRDDFFHC
;
A
#
# COMPACT_ATOMS: atom_id res chain seq x y z
N MET A 1 1.29 20.28 -78.31
CA MET A 1 0.14 20.12 -77.39
C MET A 1 0.03 18.72 -76.74
N LYS A 2 0.51 17.61 -77.35
CA LYS A 2 0.51 16.27 -76.71
C LYS A 2 1.52 16.10 -75.56
N MET A 3 2.75 16.63 -75.71
CA MET A 3 3.80 16.55 -74.67
C MET A 3 3.46 17.21 -73.33
N LEU A 4 2.75 18.34 -73.36
CA LEU A 4 2.41 19.09 -72.13
C LEU A 4 1.38 18.32 -71.28
N ASN A 5 0.51 17.54 -71.93
CA ASN A 5 -0.54 16.74 -71.27
C ASN A 5 0.01 15.45 -70.65
N GLU A 6 1.04 14.83 -71.26
CA GLU A 6 1.75 13.71 -70.64
C GLU A 6 2.60 14.15 -69.44
N MET A 7 3.28 15.30 -69.54
CA MET A 7 4.01 15.87 -68.41
C MET A 7 3.10 16.20 -67.22
N LEU A 8 1.92 16.76 -67.46
CA LEU A 8 0.95 17.03 -66.37
C LEU A 8 0.46 15.73 -65.70
N ARG A 9 0.23 14.66 -66.48
CA ARG A 9 -0.16 13.35 -65.94
C ARG A 9 0.96 12.72 -65.12
N TYR A 10 2.22 12.84 -65.58
CA TYR A 10 3.40 12.33 -64.87
C TYR A 10 3.67 13.06 -63.56
N LEU A 11 3.51 14.39 -63.54
CA LEU A 11 3.59 15.19 -62.32
C LEU A 11 2.47 14.85 -61.33
N CYS A 12 1.26 14.60 -61.80
CA CYS A 12 0.12 14.26 -60.95
C CYS A 12 0.26 12.88 -60.30
N THR A 13 0.81 11.88 -60.99
CA THR A 13 1.07 10.55 -60.43
C THR A 13 2.22 10.56 -59.42
N ILE A 14 3.29 11.33 -59.67
CA ILE A 14 4.40 11.50 -58.72
C ILE A 14 3.89 12.16 -57.43
N LEU A 15 3.13 13.26 -57.53
CA LEU A 15 2.58 13.94 -56.37
C LEU A 15 1.60 13.06 -55.56
N LEU A 16 0.74 12.28 -56.23
CA LEU A 16 -0.18 11.36 -55.56
C LEU A 16 0.56 10.24 -54.84
N SER A 17 1.62 9.68 -55.45
CA SER A 17 2.44 8.64 -54.84
C SER A 17 3.22 9.14 -53.61
N TYR A 18 3.68 10.40 -53.64
CA TYR A 18 4.36 11.04 -52.51
C TYR A 18 3.40 11.27 -51.35
N PHE A 19 2.16 11.71 -51.64
CA PHE A 19 1.14 11.99 -50.64
C PHE A 19 0.61 10.72 -49.96
N ILE A 20 0.44 9.62 -50.72
CA ILE A 20 0.07 8.31 -50.15
C ILE A 20 1.21 7.77 -49.28
N GLY A 21 2.47 7.93 -49.70
CA GLY A 21 3.65 7.53 -48.93
C GLY A 21 3.79 8.29 -47.61
N SER A 22 3.54 9.60 -47.60
CA SER A 22 3.60 10.41 -46.37
C SER A 22 2.49 10.04 -45.38
N CYS A 23 1.25 9.86 -45.85
CA CYS A 23 0.14 9.42 -45.00
C CYS A 23 0.35 8.01 -44.42
N PHE A 24 0.95 7.09 -45.18
CA PHE A 24 1.24 5.75 -44.68
C PHE A 24 2.37 5.77 -43.64
N SER A 25 3.39 6.60 -43.85
CA SER A 25 4.48 6.81 -42.88
C SER A 25 3.97 7.39 -41.55
N GLU A 26 3.09 8.38 -41.59
CA GLU A 26 2.50 8.99 -40.40
C GLU A 26 1.61 8.02 -39.61
N LYS A 27 0.76 7.23 -40.30
CA LYS A 27 -0.05 6.20 -39.65
C LYS A 27 0.81 5.16 -38.93
N ASN A 28 1.92 4.72 -39.53
CA ASN A 28 2.82 3.76 -38.89
C ASN A 28 3.54 4.33 -37.66
N LYS A 29 3.92 5.63 -37.70
CA LYS A 29 4.49 6.32 -36.54
C LYS A 29 3.48 6.41 -35.40
N GLN A 30 2.24 6.81 -35.69
CA GLN A 30 1.18 6.91 -34.70
C GLN A 30 0.85 5.55 -34.05
N THR A 31 0.79 4.47 -34.84
CA THR A 31 0.58 3.11 -34.31
C THR A 31 1.71 2.69 -33.37
N ALA A 32 2.97 2.94 -33.75
CA ALA A 32 4.12 2.60 -32.93
C ALA A 32 4.19 3.43 -31.63
N GLU A 33 3.79 4.71 -31.67
CA GLU A 33 3.69 5.55 -30.47
C GLU A 33 2.56 5.11 -29.53
N ASN A 34 1.41 4.73 -30.08
CA ASN A 34 0.28 4.20 -29.31
C ASN A 34 0.65 2.86 -28.64
N GLU A 35 1.38 1.99 -29.34
CA GLU A 35 1.86 0.72 -28.79
C GLU A 35 2.89 0.94 -27.67
N LYS A 36 3.88 1.83 -27.88
CA LYS A 36 4.83 2.23 -26.83
C LYS A 36 4.13 2.80 -25.60
N THR A 37 3.14 3.68 -25.82
CA THR A 37 2.35 4.27 -24.73
C THR A 37 1.56 3.19 -23.99
N GLY A 38 0.93 2.27 -24.71
CA GLY A 38 0.23 1.12 -24.12
C GLY A 38 1.15 0.24 -23.27
N ILE A 39 2.37 -0.04 -23.75
CA ILE A 39 3.37 -0.82 -22.99
C ILE A 39 3.84 -0.06 -21.75
N ILE A 40 4.07 1.25 -21.84
CA ILE A 40 4.46 2.09 -20.69
C ILE A 40 3.35 2.09 -19.65
N MET A 41 2.09 2.26 -20.07
CA MET A 41 0.93 2.24 -19.19
C MET A 41 0.73 0.86 -18.55
N ALA A 42 0.84 -0.23 -19.31
CA ALA A 42 0.75 -1.59 -18.79
C ALA A 42 1.88 -1.91 -17.80
N LYS A 43 3.13 -1.48 -18.07
CA LYS A 43 4.25 -1.61 -17.12
C LYS A 43 4.02 -0.78 -15.86
N ALA A 44 3.50 0.44 -16.00
CA ALA A 44 3.12 1.29 -14.88
C ALA A 44 1.96 0.69 -14.05
N GLU A 45 1.05 -0.04 -14.68
CA GLU A 45 -0.03 -0.77 -13.99
C GLU A 45 0.47 -2.04 -13.30
N ILE A 46 1.34 -2.83 -13.95
CA ILE A 46 1.97 -4.01 -13.36
C ILE A 46 2.80 -3.60 -12.13
N SER A 47 3.55 -2.51 -12.22
CA SER A 47 4.30 -1.93 -11.09
C SER A 47 3.42 -1.46 -9.94
N LYS A 48 2.12 -1.24 -10.16
CA LYS A 48 1.17 -0.79 -9.12
C LYS A 48 0.36 -1.93 -8.52
N ARG A 49 0.40 -3.14 -9.09
CA ARG A 49 -0.28 -4.30 -8.52
C ARG A 49 0.63 -4.92 -7.44
N PRO A 50 0.14 -5.12 -6.21
CA PRO A 50 0.90 -5.89 -5.23
C PRO A 50 1.18 -7.27 -5.80
N LEU A 51 2.40 -7.78 -5.60
CA LEU A 51 2.85 -9.08 -6.13
C LEU A 51 2.03 -10.27 -5.60
N TYR A 52 1.16 -10.03 -4.63
CA TYR A 52 0.22 -10.99 -4.08
C TYR A 52 -1.16 -10.34 -3.84
N GLU A 53 -2.22 -11.14 -3.95
CA GLU A 53 -3.59 -10.69 -3.71
C GLU A 53 -3.94 -10.77 -2.20
N VAL A 54 -4.41 -9.65 -1.64
CA VAL A 54 -4.91 -9.60 -0.26
C VAL A 54 -6.36 -10.08 -0.22
N LYS A 55 -6.61 -11.23 0.40
CA LYS A 55 -7.97 -11.73 0.60
C LYS A 55 -8.71 -10.86 1.61
N ARG A 56 -9.91 -10.41 1.27
CA ARG A 56 -10.76 -9.65 2.21
C ARG A 56 -11.25 -10.57 3.33
N GLN A 57 -10.86 -10.25 4.56
CA GLN A 57 -11.31 -10.93 5.77
C GLN A 57 -11.12 -10.02 6.99
N GLN A 58 -11.72 -10.39 8.12
CA GLN A 58 -11.41 -9.75 9.40
C GLN A 58 -9.97 -10.05 9.80
N GLY A 59 -9.26 -9.02 10.26
CA GLY A 59 -7.84 -9.05 10.60
C GLY A 59 -7.01 -8.09 9.77
N LEU A 60 -5.70 -8.27 9.81
CA LEU A 60 -4.71 -7.48 9.07
C LEU A 60 -3.78 -8.38 8.28
N THR A 61 -3.18 -7.84 7.23
CA THR A 61 -2.11 -8.49 6.48
C THR A 61 -0.80 -8.21 7.20
N ILE A 62 0.02 -9.25 7.42
CA ILE A 62 1.37 -9.13 7.96
C ILE A 62 2.35 -9.55 6.88
N GLU A 63 3.36 -8.72 6.67
CA GLU A 63 4.44 -8.93 5.71
C GLU A 63 5.77 -8.86 6.45
N ARG A 64 6.69 -9.77 6.13
CA ARG A 64 8.03 -9.84 6.73
C ARG A 64 9.10 -9.93 5.65
N TRP A 65 10.17 -9.17 5.82
CA TRP A 65 11.37 -9.21 4.98
C TRP A 65 12.55 -9.68 5.83
N ASP A 66 13.02 -10.88 5.56
CA ASP A 66 14.13 -11.51 6.29
C ASP A 66 15.48 -11.05 5.73
N GLY A 67 16.52 -11.12 6.56
CA GLY A 67 17.90 -10.77 6.19
C GLY A 67 18.15 -9.27 6.07
N ILE A 68 17.37 -8.44 6.79
CA ILE A 68 17.59 -7.00 6.87
C ILE A 68 18.37 -6.72 8.14
N ASP A 69 19.57 -6.20 8.00
CA ASP A 69 20.43 -5.79 9.11
C ASP A 69 20.04 -4.38 9.63
N GLY A 70 20.46 -4.05 10.85
CA GLY A 70 20.19 -2.77 11.51
C GLY A 70 18.98 -2.77 12.45
N TYR A 71 18.87 -1.72 13.27
CA TYR A 71 17.87 -1.64 14.35
C TYR A 71 16.70 -0.71 14.01
N LEU A 72 16.75 0.00 12.89
CA LEU A 72 15.85 1.11 12.59
C LEU A 72 14.89 0.75 11.47
N VAL A 73 13.65 1.24 11.54
CA VAL A 73 12.67 1.11 10.45
C VAL A 73 13.20 1.68 9.14
N LYS A 74 14.13 2.64 9.19
CA LYS A 74 14.78 3.17 7.98
C LYS A 74 15.53 2.08 7.19
N ASP A 75 16.03 1.06 7.87
CA ASP A 75 16.80 -0.03 7.26
C ASP A 75 15.85 -0.95 6.46
N LEU A 76 14.66 -1.23 7.01
CA LEU A 76 13.56 -1.86 6.25
C LEU A 76 13.15 -1.02 5.02
N LEU A 77 12.99 0.30 5.19
CA LEU A 77 12.59 1.18 4.10
C LEU A 77 13.65 1.34 3.00
N ALA A 78 14.91 1.09 3.31
CA ALA A 78 16.02 1.16 2.37
C ALA A 78 16.23 -0.16 1.60
N ASP A 79 15.63 -1.27 2.06
CA ASP A 79 15.72 -2.55 1.37
C ASP A 79 15.02 -2.48 0.00
N SER A 80 15.74 -2.84 -1.06
CA SER A 80 15.24 -2.81 -2.44
C SER A 80 13.98 -3.67 -2.70
N ARG A 81 13.70 -4.63 -1.81
CA ARG A 81 12.52 -5.51 -1.87
C ARG A 81 11.29 -4.85 -1.24
N PHE A 82 11.45 -3.84 -0.39
CA PHE A 82 10.33 -3.13 0.20
C PHE A 82 9.75 -2.12 -0.80
N PRO A 83 8.41 -2.02 -0.98
CA PRO A 83 7.35 -2.68 -0.21
C PRO A 83 6.74 -3.94 -0.84
N ASP A 84 7.27 -4.42 -1.96
CA ASP A 84 6.51 -5.31 -2.86
C ASP A 84 6.90 -6.78 -2.80
N MET A 85 8.13 -7.09 -2.35
CA MET A 85 8.69 -8.45 -2.31
C MET A 85 8.98 -8.92 -0.88
N PRO A 86 7.97 -9.09 0.00
CA PRO A 86 8.18 -9.68 1.31
C PRO A 86 8.59 -11.16 1.19
N THR A 87 9.41 -11.63 2.12
CA THR A 87 9.74 -13.05 2.28
C THR A 87 8.51 -13.85 2.70
N ILE A 88 7.69 -13.30 3.61
CA ILE A 88 6.50 -13.95 4.14
C ILE A 88 5.32 -13.00 4.09
N VAL A 89 4.16 -13.53 3.71
CA VAL A 89 2.85 -12.88 3.84
C VAL A 89 1.93 -13.79 4.62
N THR A 90 1.31 -13.26 5.68
CA THR A 90 0.32 -13.97 6.49
C THR A 90 -0.78 -13.00 6.95
N TYR A 91 -1.70 -13.48 7.77
CA TYR A 91 -2.79 -12.70 8.34
C TYR A 91 -2.81 -12.81 9.87
N SER A 92 -3.22 -11.74 10.54
CA SER A 92 -3.43 -11.74 11.99
C SER A 92 -4.83 -11.29 12.36
N LYS A 93 -5.41 -11.94 13.37
CA LYS A 93 -6.72 -11.60 13.95
C LYS A 93 -6.65 -10.50 15.00
N GLN A 94 -5.47 -9.96 15.25
CA GLN A 94 -5.24 -8.84 16.15
C GLN A 94 -4.16 -7.93 15.57
N PHE A 95 -4.09 -6.68 16.02
CA PHE A 95 -3.02 -5.78 15.60
C PHE A 95 -1.75 -6.07 16.39
N ALA A 96 -1.14 -7.22 16.11
CA ALA A 96 0.15 -7.64 16.63
C ALA A 96 0.81 -8.65 15.69
N GLN A 97 2.14 -8.72 15.73
CA GLN A 97 2.90 -9.81 15.13
C GLN A 97 3.07 -10.97 16.15
N PRO A 98 3.45 -12.17 15.70
CA PRO A 98 3.88 -13.23 16.62
C PRO A 98 5.05 -12.76 17.49
N ASN A 99 5.10 -13.16 18.76
CA ASN A 99 6.26 -12.89 19.60
C ASN A 99 7.42 -13.81 19.21
N ASN A 100 8.65 -13.31 19.30
CA ASN A 100 9.88 -14.03 18.98
C ASN A 100 9.80 -14.70 17.60
N TRP A 101 9.30 -13.94 16.61
CA TRP A 101 9.00 -14.43 15.28
C TRP A 101 10.26 -14.71 14.43
N GLY A 102 11.37 -14.04 14.71
CA GLY A 102 12.62 -14.25 14.00
C GLY A 102 13.75 -13.33 14.46
N THR A 103 14.80 -13.27 13.66
CA THR A 103 15.93 -12.34 13.84
C THR A 103 16.25 -11.68 12.50
N ASN A 104 16.86 -10.49 12.54
CA ASN A 104 17.30 -9.74 11.36
C ASN A 104 16.20 -9.59 10.29
N TYR A 105 15.07 -9.00 10.66
CA TYR A 105 13.97 -8.75 9.74
C TYR A 105 13.35 -7.38 9.94
N GLY A 106 12.61 -6.92 8.93
CA GLY A 106 11.62 -5.87 9.10
C GLY A 106 10.22 -6.40 8.79
N SER A 107 9.21 -5.84 9.44
CA SER A 107 7.81 -6.23 9.21
C SER A 107 6.91 -5.03 8.94
N ARG A 108 5.83 -5.30 8.20
CA ARG A 108 4.72 -4.39 7.99
C ARG A 108 3.42 -5.10 8.35
N ILE A 109 2.61 -4.51 9.22
CA ILE A 109 1.23 -4.93 9.45
C ILE A 109 0.34 -3.85 8.86
N ARG A 110 -0.57 -4.20 7.94
CA ARG A 110 -1.45 -3.21 7.29
C ARG A 110 -2.85 -3.72 7.02
N GLY A 111 -3.76 -2.76 6.92
CA GLY A 111 -5.16 -2.97 6.57
C GLY A 111 -5.98 -1.76 6.96
N TYR A 112 -7.14 -2.00 7.55
CA TYR A 112 -8.11 -0.97 7.86
C TYR A 112 -8.62 -1.10 9.29
N PHE A 113 -8.59 0.02 10.01
CA PHE A 113 -9.32 0.18 11.27
C PHE A 113 -10.74 0.66 10.95
N VAL A 114 -11.74 -0.03 11.53
CA VAL A 114 -13.16 0.27 11.38
C VAL A 114 -13.74 0.53 12.77
N PRO A 115 -13.95 1.80 13.15
CA PRO A 115 -14.45 2.14 14.48
C PRO A 115 -15.85 1.57 14.70
N GLN A 116 -16.11 1.08 15.92
CA GLN A 116 -17.45 0.62 16.32
C GLN A 116 -18.29 1.74 16.96
N GLN A 117 -17.68 2.90 17.21
CA GLN A 117 -18.30 4.09 17.78
C GLN A 117 -17.78 5.33 17.03
N THR A 118 -18.59 6.37 16.95
CA THR A 118 -18.14 7.68 16.44
C THR A 118 -17.54 8.46 17.60
N GLY A 119 -16.40 9.10 17.37
CA GLY A 119 -15.74 9.98 18.33
C GLY A 119 -14.23 9.81 18.38
N PRO A 120 -13.59 10.36 19.43
CA PRO A 120 -12.15 10.34 19.56
C PRO A 120 -11.62 8.94 19.89
N HIS A 121 -10.65 8.49 19.08
CA HIS A 121 -9.87 7.28 19.34
C HIS A 121 -8.40 7.65 19.54
N SER A 122 -7.76 7.12 20.58
CA SER A 122 -6.31 7.28 20.79
C SER A 122 -5.61 5.94 20.58
N PHE A 123 -4.59 5.91 19.75
CA PHE A 123 -3.86 4.70 19.42
C PHE A 123 -2.57 4.62 20.20
N PHE A 124 -2.11 3.40 20.45
CA PHE A 124 -0.88 3.12 21.16
C PHE A 124 -0.07 2.07 20.42
N ILE A 125 1.26 2.14 20.50
CA ILE A 125 2.16 1.14 19.93
C ILE A 125 3.19 0.70 20.98
N GLY A 126 3.39 -0.61 21.09
CA GLY A 126 4.41 -1.23 21.92
C GLY A 126 5.22 -2.21 21.08
N SER A 127 6.53 -2.12 21.18
CA SER A 127 7.46 -2.98 20.44
C SER A 127 8.83 -2.97 21.09
N ASP A 128 9.63 -3.94 20.70
CA ASP A 128 11.07 -3.90 20.88
C ASP A 128 11.72 -4.44 19.60
N ASN A 129 12.43 -3.65 18.78
CA ASN A 129 12.88 -2.27 18.96
C ASN A 129 12.04 -1.20 18.20
N ASP A 130 12.60 -0.56 17.15
CA ASP A 130 12.01 0.61 16.46
C ASP A 130 10.69 0.25 15.77
N ALA A 131 9.64 1.00 16.04
CA ALA A 131 8.36 0.84 15.36
C ALA A 131 7.64 2.15 15.13
N LYS A 132 6.87 2.20 14.04
CA LYS A 132 6.10 3.37 13.64
C LYS A 132 4.68 2.95 13.32
N LEU A 133 3.69 3.67 13.85
CA LEU A 133 2.28 3.51 13.50
C LEU A 133 1.81 4.68 12.64
N TYR A 134 1.24 4.36 11.49
CA TYR A 134 0.65 5.31 10.57
C TYR A 134 -0.86 5.09 10.48
N LEU A 135 -1.59 6.18 10.31
CA LEU A 135 -3.02 6.16 10.04
C LEU A 135 -3.38 7.20 8.99
N SER A 136 -4.30 6.86 8.09
CA SER A 136 -5.00 7.83 7.25
C SER A 136 -6.40 8.07 7.80
N THR A 137 -6.85 9.32 7.82
CA THR A 137 -8.24 9.70 8.10
C THR A 137 -9.21 9.37 6.95
N SER A 138 -8.79 8.49 6.04
CA SER A 138 -9.56 7.95 4.94
C SER A 138 -9.14 6.50 4.67
N SER A 139 -9.79 5.84 3.70
CA SER A 139 -9.36 4.52 3.22
C SER A 139 -8.11 4.57 2.34
N ARG A 140 -7.52 5.75 2.09
CA ARG A 140 -6.41 5.93 1.14
C ARG A 140 -5.03 5.74 1.81
N PRO A 141 -4.24 4.72 1.42
CA PRO A 141 -2.91 4.50 1.99
C PRO A 141 -1.92 5.65 1.72
N ASP A 142 -2.07 6.37 0.61
CA ASP A 142 -1.20 7.51 0.25
C ASP A 142 -1.40 8.75 1.14
N LYS A 143 -2.43 8.75 1.98
CA LYS A 143 -2.78 9.84 2.90
C LYS A 143 -2.48 9.51 4.36
N LYS A 144 -1.70 8.46 4.62
CA LYS A 144 -1.32 8.09 5.99
C LYS A 144 -0.31 9.07 6.56
N VAL A 145 -0.41 9.34 7.86
CA VAL A 145 0.55 10.14 8.64
C VAL A 145 1.03 9.34 9.84
N LEU A 146 2.23 9.61 10.32
CA LEU A 146 2.75 8.99 11.54
C LEU A 146 1.93 9.50 12.74
N ILE A 147 1.39 8.60 13.55
CA ILE A 147 0.54 8.96 14.70
C ILE A 147 1.17 8.61 16.05
N CYS A 148 1.99 7.56 16.13
CA CYS A 148 2.80 7.23 17.31
C CYS A 148 3.95 6.27 16.93
N ARG A 149 4.92 6.07 17.84
CA ARG A 149 6.12 5.27 17.60
C ARG A 149 6.80 4.77 18.87
N VAL A 150 7.63 3.74 18.72
CA VAL A 150 8.70 3.35 19.66
C VAL A 150 10.03 3.63 18.97
N LYS A 151 11.03 4.15 19.69
CA LYS A 151 12.37 4.45 19.17
C LYS A 151 13.38 3.47 19.76
N THR A 152 14.50 3.24 19.08
CA THR A 152 15.58 2.34 19.54
C THR A 152 16.29 2.77 20.82
N ASN A 153 16.15 4.04 21.24
CA ASN A 153 16.73 4.52 22.51
C ASN A 153 15.78 4.33 23.70
N HIS A 154 14.62 3.71 23.50
CA HIS A 154 13.76 3.25 24.58
C HIS A 154 14.38 1.99 25.20
N LEU A 155 14.16 1.79 26.50
CA LEU A 155 14.51 0.53 27.16
C LEU A 155 13.70 -0.61 26.52
N GLU A 156 14.24 -1.83 26.54
CA GLU A 156 13.52 -3.04 26.15
C GLU A 156 12.15 -3.07 26.83
N LEU A 157 11.11 -2.94 26.02
CA LEU A 157 9.73 -2.95 26.51
C LEU A 157 9.30 -4.41 26.65
N MET A 158 8.52 -4.74 27.68
CA MET A 158 7.88 -6.07 27.67
C MET A 158 6.70 -6.05 26.69
N PRO A 159 6.31 -7.21 26.14
CA PRO A 159 5.11 -7.31 25.31
C PRO A 159 3.90 -6.65 25.98
N LEU A 160 3.12 -5.92 25.18
CA LEU A 160 1.90 -5.20 25.60
C LEU A 160 2.14 -4.00 26.54
N GLN A 161 3.37 -3.47 26.62
CA GLN A 161 3.63 -2.19 27.26
C GLN A 161 3.41 -1.02 26.29
N PHE A 162 2.32 -0.29 26.50
CA PHE A 162 1.84 0.75 25.59
C PHE A 162 2.00 2.20 26.09
N LYS A 163 2.38 2.39 27.36
CA LYS A 163 2.26 3.68 28.06
C LYS A 163 3.53 4.07 28.83
N THR A 164 4.66 3.47 28.47
CA THR A 164 5.96 3.72 29.10
C THR A 164 6.53 5.07 28.63
N TYR A 165 6.40 5.37 27.34
CA TYR A 165 6.89 6.59 26.72
C TYR A 165 5.75 7.40 26.08
N PRO A 166 5.74 8.74 26.18
CA PRO A 166 4.69 9.58 25.60
C PRO A 166 4.48 9.36 24.10
N GLU A 167 5.56 9.13 23.33
CA GLU A 167 5.47 8.93 21.88
C GLU A 167 4.79 7.62 21.46
N GLN A 168 4.56 6.70 22.40
CA GLN A 168 3.79 5.49 22.14
C GLN A 168 2.31 5.80 21.91
N GLN A 169 1.83 6.95 22.38
CA GLN A 169 0.43 7.34 22.28
C GLN A 169 0.22 8.41 21.20
N SER A 170 -0.83 8.26 20.39
CA SER A 170 -1.28 9.30 19.47
C SER A 170 -2.11 10.37 20.19
N PHE A 171 -2.17 11.57 19.62
CA PHE A 171 -3.29 12.47 19.91
C PHE A 171 -4.63 11.78 19.58
N PRO A 172 -5.74 12.18 20.22
CA PRO A 172 -7.06 11.69 19.86
C PRO A 172 -7.39 12.02 18.39
N ILE A 173 -7.90 11.03 17.66
CA ILE A 173 -8.29 11.16 16.26
C ILE A 173 -9.79 10.96 16.17
N GLU A 174 -10.50 11.94 15.62
CA GLU A 174 -11.94 11.87 15.41
C GLU A 174 -12.25 10.89 14.26
N LEU A 175 -12.94 9.80 14.58
CA LEU A 175 -13.31 8.77 13.63
C LEU A 175 -14.81 8.50 13.66
N THR A 176 -15.42 8.33 12.49
CA THR A 176 -16.83 7.92 12.36
C THR A 176 -16.99 6.40 12.36
N LYS A 177 -17.97 5.90 13.12
CA LYS A 177 -18.38 4.49 13.15
C LYS A 177 -18.56 3.92 11.74
N GLY A 178 -18.04 2.71 11.51
CA GLY A 178 -18.23 1.94 10.27
C GLY A 178 -17.42 2.41 9.06
N ARG A 179 -16.72 3.56 9.14
CA ARG A 179 -15.81 4.01 8.09
C ARG A 179 -14.48 3.26 8.15
N TYR A 180 -13.86 3.07 6.99
CA TYR A 180 -12.57 2.40 6.85
C TYR A 180 -11.45 3.43 6.86
N TYR A 181 -10.51 3.27 7.78
CA TYR A 181 -9.32 4.11 7.91
C TYR A 181 -8.08 3.25 7.68
N TYR A 182 -7.25 3.61 6.71
CA TYR A 182 -6.01 2.87 6.48
C TYR A 182 -5.11 2.98 7.71
N ILE A 183 -4.58 1.86 8.17
CA ILE A 183 -3.68 1.78 9.32
C ILE A 183 -2.53 0.83 8.99
N GLU A 184 -1.32 1.21 9.38
CA GLU A 184 -0.10 0.47 9.06
C GLU A 184 0.94 0.64 10.17
N SER A 185 1.52 -0.47 10.64
CA SER A 185 2.75 -0.43 11.42
C SER A 185 3.93 -0.86 10.57
N LEU A 186 5.09 -0.24 10.84
CA LEU A 186 6.39 -0.68 10.37
C LEU A 186 7.26 -0.97 11.59
N TYR A 187 8.07 -2.02 11.51
CA TYR A 187 8.89 -2.49 12.62
C TYR A 187 10.20 -3.08 12.13
N LYS A 188 11.25 -2.96 12.96
CA LYS A 188 12.57 -3.55 12.70
C LYS A 188 13.04 -4.34 13.92
N GLU A 189 13.48 -5.56 13.65
CA GLU A 189 14.09 -6.48 14.62
C GLU A 189 15.50 -6.87 14.18
N GLN A 190 16.42 -6.95 15.13
CA GLN A 190 17.78 -7.44 14.91
C GLN A 190 18.03 -8.73 15.73
N TYR A 191 18.14 -8.60 17.04
CA TYR A 191 18.35 -9.71 17.98
C TYR A 191 17.49 -9.50 19.24
N GLY A 192 17.07 -10.59 19.86
CA GLY A 192 16.44 -10.58 21.19
C GLY A 192 14.97 -11.00 21.16
N ASP A 193 14.22 -10.51 22.15
CA ASP A 193 12.80 -10.82 22.32
C ASP A 193 11.93 -9.86 21.49
N ASP A 194 11.70 -10.25 20.24
CA ASP A 194 10.94 -9.46 19.29
C ASP A 194 9.44 -9.42 19.64
N HIS A 195 8.83 -8.25 19.53
CA HIS A 195 7.39 -8.09 19.58
C HIS A 195 6.93 -6.76 18.99
N LEU A 196 5.68 -6.75 18.54
CA LEU A 196 4.97 -5.56 18.09
C LEU A 196 3.48 -5.75 18.34
N ALA A 197 2.87 -4.80 19.04
CA ALA A 197 1.43 -4.72 19.20
C ALA A 197 0.96 -3.26 19.12
N VAL A 198 -0.30 -3.09 18.71
CA VAL A 198 -0.99 -1.81 18.71
C VAL A 198 -2.25 -1.94 19.55
N ALA A 199 -2.55 -0.90 20.33
CA ALA A 199 -3.75 -0.79 21.14
C ALA A 199 -4.58 0.45 20.77
N VAL A 200 -5.83 0.49 21.22
CA VAL A 200 -6.72 1.65 21.05
C VAL A 200 -7.54 1.91 22.31
N ASN A 201 -7.67 3.19 22.66
CA ASN A 201 -8.73 3.70 23.52
C ASN A 201 -9.89 4.18 22.64
N THR A 202 -11.09 3.65 22.88
CA THR A 202 -12.32 4.05 22.20
C THR A 202 -13.01 5.22 22.92
N PRO A 203 -14.01 5.90 22.29
CA PRO A 203 -14.71 7.04 22.88
C PRO A 203 -15.35 6.75 24.25
N ASP A 204 -15.83 5.53 24.46
CA ASP A 204 -16.37 5.03 25.74
C ASP A 204 -15.29 4.66 26.78
N ARG A 205 -14.03 5.05 26.55
CA ARG A 205 -12.86 4.82 27.41
C ARG A 205 -12.48 3.35 27.58
N LYS A 206 -12.95 2.44 26.72
CA LYS A 206 -12.46 1.05 26.70
C LYS A 206 -11.09 0.99 26.04
N PHE A 207 -10.20 0.20 26.65
CA PHE A 207 -8.87 -0.07 26.13
C PHE A 207 -8.81 -1.46 25.51
N TYR A 208 -8.33 -1.55 24.27
CA TYR A 208 -8.13 -2.79 23.54
C TYR A 208 -6.67 -2.92 23.14
N GLY A 209 -5.90 -3.75 23.84
CA GLY A 209 -4.48 -3.99 23.57
C GLY A 209 -4.13 -5.48 23.63
N PRO A 210 -3.85 -6.13 22.49
CA PRO A 210 -3.87 -5.60 21.11
C PRO A 210 -5.28 -5.27 20.59
N ILE A 211 -5.38 -4.49 19.50
CA ILE A 211 -6.69 -4.24 18.84
C ILE A 211 -7.22 -5.57 18.27
N PRO A 212 -8.44 -6.02 18.64
CA PRO A 212 -9.00 -7.28 18.15
C PRO A 212 -9.63 -7.16 16.75
N SER A 213 -9.76 -8.30 16.06
CA SER A 213 -10.28 -8.44 14.68
C SER A 213 -11.64 -7.77 14.42
N GLN A 214 -12.46 -7.57 15.45
CA GLN A 214 -13.74 -6.87 15.32
C GLN A 214 -13.61 -5.40 14.86
N PHE A 215 -12.42 -4.81 14.95
CA PHE A 215 -12.10 -3.49 14.42
C PHE A 215 -11.28 -3.54 13.12
N LEU A 216 -10.87 -4.72 12.64
CA LEU A 216 -9.79 -4.84 11.67
C LEU A 216 -10.26 -5.56 10.40
N TRP A 217 -9.87 -5.02 9.26
CA TRP A 217 -10.12 -5.62 7.95
C TRP A 217 -8.89 -5.54 7.06
N THR A 218 -8.62 -6.61 6.31
CA THR A 218 -7.49 -6.68 5.37
C THR A 218 -7.72 -5.84 4.11
N ALA A 219 -8.98 -5.65 3.73
CA ALA A 219 -9.41 -4.87 2.58
C ALA A 219 -10.76 -4.17 2.84
N THR A 220 -10.99 -3.03 2.19
CA THR A 220 -12.32 -2.41 2.16
C THR A 220 -13.31 -3.32 1.41
N PRO A 221 -14.63 -3.21 1.65
CA PRO A 221 -15.62 -3.69 0.70
C PRO A 221 -15.33 -3.04 -0.67
N HIS A 222 -15.41 -3.81 -1.74
CA HIS A 222 -15.01 -3.38 -3.09
C HIS A 222 -15.67 -2.06 -3.50
N LEU A 223 -14.94 -1.16 -4.18
CA LEU A 223 -15.45 -0.66 -5.45
C LEU A 223 -15.37 -1.87 -6.39
N GLN A 224 -16.51 -2.44 -6.79
CA GLN A 224 -16.51 -3.55 -7.74
C GLN A 224 -15.80 -3.08 -9.01
N ALA A 225 -14.61 -3.62 -9.29
CA ALA A 225 -14.07 -3.58 -10.63
C ALA A 225 -15.00 -4.47 -11.49
N GLY A 226 -15.52 -3.86 -12.56
CA GLY A 226 -16.46 -4.42 -13.54
C GLY A 226 -16.67 -5.93 -13.51
N ARG A 227 -17.88 -6.31 -13.11
CA ARG A 227 -18.54 -7.51 -13.63
C ARG A 227 -20.00 -7.14 -13.87
N ASP A 228 -20.25 -6.68 -15.08
CA ASP A 228 -21.43 -6.88 -15.91
C ASP A 228 -22.67 -7.42 -15.18
N ASP A 229 -23.49 -6.50 -14.68
CA ASP A 229 -24.93 -6.72 -14.55
C ASP A 229 -25.56 -6.59 -15.95
N PHE A 230 -25.27 -7.54 -16.82
CA PHE A 230 -26.06 -7.81 -18.01
C PHE A 230 -26.83 -9.10 -17.77
N PHE A 231 -27.85 -9.08 -16.91
CA PHE A 231 -28.99 -9.99 -17.01
C PHE A 231 -30.19 -9.45 -16.23
N HIS A 232 -31.31 -9.31 -16.96
CA HIS A 232 -32.72 -9.22 -16.53
C HIS A 232 -33.34 -7.82 -16.35
N CYS A 233 -33.83 -7.26 -17.46
CA CYS A 233 -35.27 -7.03 -17.67
C CYS A 233 -35.59 -7.24 -19.16
#